data_AF-X6P5C9-F1
#
_entry.id   AF-X6P5C9-F1
#
_cell.length_a   1.000
_cell.length_b   1.000
_cell.length_c   1.000
_cell.angle_alpha   90.00
_cell.angle_beta   90.00
_cell.angle_gamma   90.00
#
_symmetry.space_group_name_H-M   'P 1'
#
loop_
_entity.id
_entity.type
_entity.pdbx_description
1 polymer ?
#
loop_
_entity_poly.entity_id
_entity_poly.type
_entity_poly.pdbx_seq_one_letter_code
_entity_poly.pdbx_strand_id
1 'polypeptide(L)'
;MSDQTFENLKELPITLYQTQCVSHKHEVLICGGYEQRACYSYHTIKNEYKFICEYPSHIQLIGHCVVKLIDNNNKDSNHITLLSFGGSKKHTLVMKYVSVWSNKSNISNKLNKSNSYNEWIPFTDNHNHPIILEEIEITIGERVHVFDLNIFQFTKHDTLPTAAFSYIGYHCFVSRTENGQGQEMMKTNKQTYQMLLFYKKIGLSIEYDEDNNTFQFHQLLVCDDIAQFYYYAYVRINDVIFFFGGWNGMYGTNANVSKSVHKYSIRENKWTTFQNMLPSPLYDCIAILSEEDNHIHIIGGQNYKHESVPTHMKIKVRELDHLLLVMIYLLFIYFDETQINIIICN
;
A
#
# COMPACT_ATOMS: atom_id res chain seq x y z
N MET A 1 2.69 -34.99 -0.30
CA MET A 1 2.97 -33.77 0.49
C MET A 1 2.61 -32.61 -0.43
N SER A 2 1.63 -31.78 -0.07
CA SER A 2 1.09 -30.77 -0.98
C SER A 2 2.11 -29.66 -1.23
N ASP A 3 2.52 -29.50 -2.49
CA ASP A 3 3.34 -28.40 -3.04
C ASP A 3 2.59 -27.05 -2.98
N GLN A 4 2.10 -26.64 -1.81
CA GLN A 4 1.51 -25.32 -1.65
C GLN A 4 2.62 -24.30 -1.39
N THR A 5 2.90 -23.48 -2.41
CA THR A 5 3.86 -22.36 -2.34
C THR A 5 3.40 -21.26 -1.37
N PHE A 6 2.09 -21.12 -1.17
CA PHE A 6 1.49 -20.20 -0.20
C PHE A 6 1.19 -20.92 1.11
N GLU A 7 1.62 -20.33 2.23
CA GLU A 7 1.31 -20.77 3.58
C GLU A 7 0.05 -20.03 4.08
N ASN A 8 -1.01 -20.76 4.40
CA ASN A 8 -2.19 -20.19 5.04
C ASN A 8 -1.90 -19.89 6.51
N LEU A 9 -2.28 -18.70 6.96
CA LEU A 9 -2.11 -18.23 8.32
C LEU A 9 -3.44 -18.30 9.09
N LYS A 10 -3.42 -17.86 10.35
CA LYS A 10 -4.63 -17.74 11.14
C LYS A 10 -5.61 -16.81 10.44
N GLU A 11 -6.84 -17.30 10.23
CA GLU A 11 -7.90 -16.52 9.60
C GLU A 11 -8.10 -15.18 10.29
N LEU A 12 -8.44 -14.18 9.48
CA LEU A 12 -8.74 -12.85 10.00
C LEU A 12 -9.92 -12.93 10.99
N PRO A 13 -9.92 -12.13 12.06
CA PRO A 13 -11.07 -12.03 12.97
C PRO A 13 -12.36 -11.58 12.27
N ILE A 14 -12.22 -10.94 11.09
CA ILE A 14 -13.30 -10.39 10.27
C ILE A 14 -13.01 -10.63 8.79
N THR A 15 -14.05 -10.77 7.97
CA THR A 15 -13.91 -10.76 6.52
C THR A 15 -13.64 -9.32 6.05
N LEU A 16 -12.58 -9.14 5.25
CA LEU A 16 -12.08 -7.83 4.85
C LEU A 16 -11.89 -7.78 3.34
N TYR A 17 -12.28 -6.67 2.72
CA TYR A 17 -11.91 -6.29 1.35
C TYR A 17 -11.83 -4.76 1.29
N GLN A 18 -11.11 -4.22 0.30
CA GLN A 18 -10.71 -2.79 0.28
C GLN A 18 -9.96 -2.34 1.53
N THR A 19 -9.28 -3.27 2.19
CA THR A 19 -8.50 -2.98 3.40
C THR A 19 -7.18 -2.30 3.05
N GLN A 20 -6.72 -1.39 3.90
CA GLN A 20 -5.41 -0.77 3.78
C GLN A 20 -4.49 -1.30 4.88
N CYS A 21 -3.25 -1.65 4.52
CA CYS A 21 -2.27 -2.25 5.41
C CYS A 21 -0.96 -1.47 5.41
N VAL A 22 -0.32 -1.44 6.58
CA VAL A 22 0.99 -0.79 6.77
C VAL A 22 1.92 -1.75 7.50
N SER A 23 3.11 -1.98 6.96
CA SER A 23 4.17 -2.71 7.64
C SER A 23 4.86 -1.85 8.71
N HIS A 24 5.15 -2.47 9.85
CA HIS A 24 5.99 -1.86 10.88
C HIS A 24 6.69 -2.93 11.71
N LYS A 25 8.00 -3.11 11.50
CA LYS A 25 8.82 -4.14 12.16
C LYS A 25 8.20 -5.52 11.97
N HIS A 26 7.89 -6.21 13.07
CA HIS A 26 7.23 -7.52 13.09
C HIS A 26 5.70 -7.44 13.07
N GLU A 27 5.13 -6.30 12.65
CA GLU A 27 3.70 -6.05 12.65
C GLU A 27 3.19 -5.67 11.26
N VAL A 28 2.01 -6.17 10.93
CA VAL A 28 1.18 -5.69 9.82
C VAL A 28 -0.04 -5.03 10.43
N LEU A 29 -0.14 -3.72 10.28
CA LEU A 29 -1.29 -2.93 10.73
C LEU A 29 -2.36 -2.98 9.65
N ILE A 30 -3.55 -3.41 10.02
CA ILE A 30 -4.73 -3.55 9.18
C ILE A 30 -5.68 -2.42 9.58
N CYS A 31 -5.98 -1.51 8.66
CA CYS A 31 -6.67 -0.25 8.96
C CYS A 31 -8.07 -0.22 8.35
N GLY A 32 -9.00 -1.03 8.89
CA GLY A 32 -10.38 -1.09 8.41
C GLY A 32 -10.51 -1.66 6.98
N GLY A 33 -11.65 -1.41 6.35
CA GLY A 33 -12.01 -1.87 5.02
C GLY A 33 -13.47 -1.53 4.70
N TYR A 34 -14.00 -2.01 3.57
CA TYR A 34 -15.41 -1.80 3.23
C TYR A 34 -16.32 -2.28 4.38
N GLU A 35 -17.16 -1.37 4.90
CA GLU A 35 -18.04 -1.56 6.07
C GLU A 35 -17.35 -2.00 7.38
N GLN A 36 -16.02 -2.12 7.42
CA GLN A 36 -15.26 -2.57 8.58
C GLN A 36 -14.41 -1.43 9.15
N ARG A 37 -14.78 -0.96 10.34
CA ARG A 37 -14.12 0.19 10.99
C ARG A 37 -12.96 -0.21 11.92
N ALA A 38 -12.86 -1.48 12.29
CA ALA A 38 -11.87 -1.94 13.25
C ALA A 38 -10.47 -2.02 12.64
N CYS A 39 -9.48 -1.57 13.40
CA CYS A 39 -8.07 -1.68 13.10
C CYS A 39 -7.42 -2.77 13.96
N TYR A 40 -6.53 -3.55 13.35
CA TYR A 40 -5.80 -4.63 14.02
C TYR A 40 -4.30 -4.54 13.73
N SER A 41 -3.49 -5.03 14.66
CA SER A 41 -2.09 -5.35 14.43
C SER A 41 -1.94 -6.86 14.41
N TYR A 42 -1.47 -7.40 13.29
CA TYR A 42 -1.02 -8.78 13.17
C TYR A 42 0.47 -8.86 13.44
N HIS A 43 0.88 -9.71 14.38
CA HIS A 43 2.30 -9.91 14.68
C HIS A 43 2.84 -11.14 13.93
N THR A 44 3.84 -10.94 13.07
CA THR A 44 4.33 -11.96 12.12
C THR A 44 4.99 -13.16 12.80
N ILE A 45 5.77 -12.93 13.86
CA ILE A 45 6.38 -14.01 14.67
C ILE A 45 5.32 -14.74 15.52
N LYS A 46 4.42 -14.00 16.18
CA LYS A 46 3.44 -14.58 17.10
C LYS A 46 2.26 -15.23 16.40
N ASN A 47 2.04 -14.90 15.12
CA ASN A 47 0.88 -15.33 14.33
C ASN A 47 -0.46 -15.02 15.01
N GLU A 48 -0.56 -13.83 15.59
CA GLU A 48 -1.71 -13.39 16.37
C GLU A 48 -2.12 -11.97 15.99
N TYR A 49 -3.41 -11.69 16.16
CA TYR A 49 -3.98 -10.36 15.96
C TYR A 49 -4.28 -9.72 17.31
N LYS A 50 -4.08 -8.40 17.38
CA LYS A 50 -4.57 -7.56 18.47
C LYS A 50 -5.36 -6.39 17.91
N PHE A 51 -6.46 -6.08 18.55
CA PHE A 51 -7.22 -4.87 18.28
C PHE A 51 -6.40 -3.63 18.62
N ILE A 52 -6.48 -2.61 17.77
CA ILE A 52 -5.87 -1.29 17.98
C ILE A 52 -6.95 -0.30 18.42
N CYS A 53 -7.89 0.00 17.51
CA CYS A 53 -9.00 0.92 17.70
C CYS A 53 -10.02 0.79 16.56
N GLU A 54 -11.00 1.69 16.49
CA GLU A 54 -11.91 1.83 15.36
C GLU A 54 -11.83 3.24 14.74
N TYR A 55 -12.08 3.33 13.44
CA TYR A 55 -12.46 4.59 12.82
C TYR A 55 -13.74 5.16 13.45
N PRO A 56 -13.94 6.50 13.50
CA PRO A 56 -15.18 7.11 13.97
C PRO A 56 -16.42 6.60 13.21
N SER A 57 -17.58 6.54 13.88
CA SER A 57 -18.80 5.90 13.35
C SER A 57 -19.43 6.55 12.13
N HIS A 58 -19.13 7.82 11.88
CA HIS A 58 -19.62 8.55 10.71
C HIS A 58 -18.76 8.35 9.46
N ILE A 59 -17.58 7.72 9.60
CA ILE A 59 -16.61 7.54 8.52
C ILE A 59 -16.96 6.32 7.67
N GLN A 60 -16.90 6.49 6.35
CA GLN A 60 -17.06 5.42 5.37
C GLN A 60 -15.74 5.19 4.63
N LEU A 61 -15.27 3.95 4.64
CA LEU A 61 -13.94 3.56 4.17
C LEU A 61 -13.91 3.07 2.70
N ILE A 62 -14.99 3.29 1.95
CA ILE A 62 -15.05 2.91 0.53
C ILE A 62 -14.09 3.82 -0.25
N GLY A 63 -13.03 3.25 -0.82
CA GLY A 63 -11.99 4.02 -1.52
C GLY A 63 -11.18 4.92 -0.59
N HIS A 64 -10.90 4.48 0.65
CA HIS A 64 -9.96 5.19 1.51
C HIS A 64 -8.52 4.71 1.29
N CYS A 65 -7.57 5.59 1.57
CA CYS A 65 -6.14 5.33 1.53
C CYS A 65 -5.55 5.52 2.93
N VAL A 66 -4.54 4.72 3.28
CA VAL A 66 -3.75 4.90 4.50
C VAL A 66 -2.27 4.88 4.14
N VAL A 67 -1.54 5.90 4.56
CA VAL A 67 -0.10 6.04 4.35
C VAL A 67 0.65 6.22 5.66
N LYS A 68 1.89 5.75 5.70
CA LYS A 68 2.84 5.94 6.80
C LYS A 68 3.63 7.22 6.54
N LEU A 69 3.54 8.22 7.42
CA LEU A 69 4.33 9.45 7.34
C LEU A 69 5.72 9.21 7.91
N ILE A 70 6.74 9.72 7.21
CA ILE A 70 8.14 9.61 7.61
C ILE A 70 8.58 10.97 8.15
N ASP A 71 9.01 10.99 9.41
CA ASP A 71 9.64 12.17 10.01
C ASP A 71 11.10 11.84 10.32
N ASN A 72 12.01 12.40 9.52
CA ASN A 72 13.46 12.21 9.68
C ASN A 72 13.98 12.74 11.01
N ASN A 73 13.25 13.62 11.69
CA ASN A 73 13.63 14.18 12.99
C ASN A 73 13.21 13.29 14.17
N ASN A 74 12.44 12.21 13.93
CA ASN A 74 11.84 11.37 14.96
C ASN A 74 12.42 9.94 15.00
N LYS A 75 13.72 9.78 14.70
CA LYS A 75 14.40 8.47 14.70
C LYS A 75 14.30 7.72 16.04
N ASP A 76 14.20 8.44 17.16
CA ASP A 76 14.08 7.86 18.51
C ASP A 76 12.64 7.73 19.03
N SER A 77 11.66 7.99 18.16
CA SER A 77 10.26 7.95 18.56
C SER A 77 9.75 6.50 18.59
N ASN A 78 9.09 6.12 19.68
CA ASN A 78 8.50 4.78 19.85
C ASN A 78 7.19 4.59 19.05
N HIS A 79 6.88 5.52 18.15
CA HIS A 79 5.63 5.52 17.40
C HIS A 79 5.87 5.78 15.92
N ILE A 80 4.88 5.43 15.10
CA ILE A 80 4.80 5.87 13.71
C ILE A 80 3.56 6.75 13.55
N THR A 81 3.56 7.60 12.54
CA THR A 81 2.38 8.41 12.20
C THR A 81 1.73 7.84 10.95
N LEU A 82 0.44 7.56 11.03
CA LEU A 82 -0.39 7.11 9.91
C LEU A 82 -1.34 8.23 9.52
N LEU A 83 -1.50 8.48 8.22
CA LEU A 83 -2.48 9.39 7.66
C LEU A 83 -3.49 8.58 6.85
N SER A 84 -4.76 8.66 7.22
CA SER A 84 -5.87 8.06 6.52
C SER A 84 -6.70 9.15 5.85
N PHE A 85 -6.96 9.01 4.55
CA PHE A 85 -7.68 10.02 3.80
C PHE A 85 -8.49 9.43 2.65
N GLY A 86 -9.35 10.26 2.05
CA GLY A 86 -10.23 9.82 0.98
C GLY A 86 -11.54 9.25 1.52
N GLY A 87 -12.02 8.16 0.94
CA GLY A 87 -13.33 7.60 1.30
C GLY A 87 -14.49 8.31 0.59
N SER A 88 -15.61 7.60 0.40
CA SER A 88 -16.82 8.14 -0.26
C SER A 88 -17.38 9.41 0.41
N LYS A 89 -17.20 9.54 1.72
CA LYS A 89 -17.62 10.72 2.51
C LYS A 89 -16.49 11.69 2.82
N LYS A 90 -15.32 11.51 2.20
CA LYS A 90 -14.10 12.32 2.35
C LYS A 90 -13.72 12.56 3.81
N HIS A 91 -12.68 11.87 4.28
CA HIS A 91 -12.07 12.14 5.58
C HIS A 91 -10.59 12.43 5.45
N THR A 92 -10.02 12.99 6.51
CA THR A 92 -8.58 13.10 6.69
C THR A 92 -8.30 12.98 8.18
N LEU A 93 -7.70 11.87 8.56
CA LEU A 93 -7.47 11.45 9.94
C LEU A 93 -6.01 11.08 10.11
N VAL A 94 -5.47 11.36 11.28
CA VAL A 94 -4.10 10.98 11.66
C VAL A 94 -4.13 10.08 12.89
N MET A 95 -3.22 9.11 12.94
CA MET A 95 -3.00 8.27 14.10
C MET A 95 -1.52 8.22 14.43
N LYS A 96 -1.19 8.45 15.70
CA LYS A 96 0.13 8.11 16.26
C LYS A 96 0.06 6.69 16.80
N TYR A 97 0.63 5.74 16.07
CA TYR A 97 0.60 4.33 16.45
C TYR A 97 1.81 3.94 17.28
N VAL A 98 1.57 3.40 18.48
CA VAL A 98 2.54 2.69 19.32
C VAL A 98 2.15 1.23 19.37
N SER A 99 3.14 0.35 19.12
CA SER A 99 2.98 -1.10 19.13
C SER A 99 2.15 -1.61 20.33
N VAL A 100 1.02 -2.26 20.04
CA VAL A 100 0.16 -2.94 21.04
C VAL A 100 0.79 -4.23 21.60
N TRP A 101 1.99 -4.57 21.14
CA TRP A 101 2.77 -5.72 21.59
C TRP A 101 3.90 -5.35 22.55
N SER A 102 4.17 -4.05 22.72
CA SER A 102 5.18 -3.56 23.65
C SER A 102 4.74 -3.68 25.11
N ASN A 103 5.66 -4.02 26.00
CA ASN A 103 5.38 -4.13 27.44
C ASN A 103 5.00 -2.77 28.04
N LYS A 104 3.90 -2.72 28.80
CA LYS A 104 3.35 -1.50 29.43
C LYS A 104 4.36 -0.72 30.29
N SER A 105 5.39 -1.38 30.82
CA SER A 105 6.43 -0.76 31.66
C SER A 105 7.32 0.26 30.93
N ASN A 106 7.52 0.11 29.61
CA ASN A 106 8.31 1.06 28.81
C ASN A 106 7.48 2.25 28.30
N ILE A 107 6.16 2.10 28.33
CA ILE A 107 5.15 3.01 27.80
C ILE A 107 4.80 4.08 28.85
N SER A 108 4.65 3.69 30.13
CA SER A 108 4.24 4.59 31.22
C SER A 108 5.25 5.68 31.60
N ASN A 109 6.56 5.46 31.35
CA ASN A 109 7.60 6.41 31.76
C ASN A 109 7.88 7.52 30.73
N LYS A 110 7.29 7.45 29.51
CA LYS A 110 7.51 8.42 28.41
C LYS A 110 6.24 9.09 27.89
N LEU A 111 5.06 8.59 28.25
CA LEU A 111 3.79 9.11 27.73
C LEU A 111 3.23 10.20 28.63
N ASN A 112 3.38 11.46 28.20
CA ASN A 112 2.56 12.54 28.73
C ASN A 112 1.09 12.20 28.50
N LYS A 113 0.27 12.32 29.56
CA LYS A 113 -1.17 12.00 29.63
C LYS A 113 -2.06 12.73 28.59
N SER A 114 -1.52 13.61 27.77
CA SER A 114 -2.24 14.49 26.84
C SER A 114 -2.34 13.99 25.40
N ASN A 115 -1.62 12.93 25.02
CA ASN A 115 -1.56 12.50 23.62
C ASN A 115 -2.42 11.25 23.39
N SER A 116 -3.44 11.35 22.52
CA SER A 116 -4.27 10.23 22.06
C SER A 116 -3.48 9.35 21.08
N TYR A 117 -2.82 8.31 21.59
CA TYR A 117 -2.15 7.29 20.78
C TYR A 117 -3.11 6.17 20.40
N ASN A 118 -2.83 5.50 19.28
CA ASN A 118 -3.62 4.38 18.77
C ASN A 118 -5.09 4.73 18.51
N GLU A 119 -5.40 6.00 18.29
CA GLU A 119 -6.73 6.50 18.00
C GLU A 119 -6.68 7.37 16.75
N TRP A 120 -7.72 7.31 15.92
CA TRP A 120 -7.88 8.21 14.78
C TRP A 120 -8.41 9.56 15.26
N ILE A 121 -7.66 10.62 15.00
CA ILE A 121 -8.07 12.01 15.28
C ILE A 121 -8.09 12.83 13.98
N PRO A 122 -8.87 13.92 13.91
CA PRO A 122 -8.84 14.83 12.77
C PRO A 122 -7.41 15.31 12.46
N PHE A 123 -7.04 15.32 11.19
CA PHE A 123 -5.80 15.96 10.75
C PHE A 123 -6.02 17.47 10.71
N THR A 124 -5.19 18.23 11.42
CA THR A 124 -5.38 19.68 11.57
C THR A 124 -4.12 20.47 11.21
N ASP A 125 -4.33 21.72 10.80
CA ASP A 125 -3.25 22.69 10.64
C ASP A 125 -2.66 23.14 11.99
N ASN A 126 -1.70 24.06 11.95
CA ASN A 126 -1.05 24.64 13.13
C ASN A 126 -2.00 25.47 14.02
N HIS A 127 -3.21 25.76 13.55
CA HIS A 127 -4.26 26.49 14.26
C HIS A 127 -5.39 25.58 14.75
N ASN A 128 -5.22 24.25 14.66
CA ASN A 128 -6.23 23.22 14.97
C ASN A 128 -7.46 23.25 14.06
N HIS A 129 -7.36 23.83 12.86
CA HIS A 129 -8.42 23.71 11.86
C HIS A 129 -8.29 22.38 11.12
N PRO A 130 -9.38 21.59 10.99
CA PRO A 130 -9.36 20.36 10.22
C PRO A 130 -8.96 20.61 8.76
N ILE A 131 -7.98 19.85 8.29
CA ILE A 131 -7.59 19.82 6.87
C ILE A 131 -8.35 18.67 6.24
N ILE A 132 -9.12 18.96 5.22
CA ILE A 132 -9.83 17.96 4.44
C ILE A 132 -9.18 17.92 3.05
N LEU A 133 -8.67 16.75 2.66
CA LEU A 133 -8.12 16.53 1.32
C LEU A 133 -9.26 16.35 0.30
N GLU A 134 -10.10 17.39 0.14
CA GLU A 134 -11.36 17.35 -0.63
C GLU A 134 -11.16 17.15 -2.13
N GLU A 135 -10.02 17.56 -2.69
CA GLU A 135 -9.72 17.46 -4.12
C GLU A 135 -9.32 16.05 -4.58
N ILE A 136 -9.07 15.12 -3.65
CA ILE A 136 -8.73 13.74 -4.01
C ILE A 136 -10.03 12.98 -4.29
N GLU A 137 -10.58 13.15 -5.49
CA GLU A 137 -11.64 12.28 -6.02
C GLU A 137 -11.05 10.91 -6.38
N ILE A 138 -11.00 10.01 -5.40
CA ILE A 138 -10.62 8.60 -5.60
C ILE A 138 -11.61 7.89 -6.54
N THR A 139 -12.78 8.49 -6.77
CA THR A 139 -13.88 7.92 -7.58
C THR A 139 -13.90 8.41 -9.04
N ILE A 140 -13.06 9.38 -9.46
CA ILE A 140 -13.07 9.87 -10.86
C ILE A 140 -11.64 10.30 -11.25
N GLY A 141 -10.68 9.40 -11.15
CA GLY A 141 -9.25 9.73 -11.23
C GLY A 141 -8.69 9.80 -12.65
N GLU A 142 -8.98 10.85 -13.41
CA GLU A 142 -8.15 11.23 -14.58
C GLU A 142 -7.03 12.21 -14.19
N ARG A 143 -6.84 12.50 -12.89
CA ARG A 143 -5.90 13.51 -12.43
C ARG A 143 -4.92 12.99 -11.40
N VAL A 144 -3.73 13.56 -11.42
CA VAL A 144 -2.72 13.45 -10.37
C VAL A 144 -2.68 14.77 -9.61
N HIS A 145 -2.60 14.71 -8.28
CA HIS A 145 -2.50 15.87 -7.40
C HIS A 145 -1.24 15.78 -6.54
N VAL A 146 -0.58 16.91 -6.31
CA VAL A 146 0.54 17.06 -5.36
C VAL A 146 0.04 17.91 -4.21
N PHE A 147 0.15 17.37 -2.99
CA PHE A 147 -0.22 18.05 -1.76
C PHE A 147 1.02 18.22 -0.88
N ASP A 148 1.32 19.45 -0.48
CA ASP A 148 2.45 19.77 0.40
C ASP A 148 2.00 19.72 1.86
N LEU A 149 2.59 18.81 2.63
CA LEU A 149 2.29 18.60 4.04
C LEU A 149 2.85 19.71 4.97
N ASN A 150 3.76 20.57 4.51
CA ASN A 150 4.32 21.65 5.31
C ASN A 150 3.41 22.89 5.32
N ILE A 151 2.82 23.20 4.17
CA ILE A 151 1.91 24.34 4.00
C ILE A 151 0.43 23.95 3.96
N PHE A 152 0.16 22.64 3.92
CA PHE A 152 -1.19 22.05 3.87
C PHE A 152 -2.02 22.49 2.66
N GLN A 153 -1.40 22.54 1.48
CA GLN A 153 -2.04 23.00 0.24
C GLN A 153 -1.72 22.10 -0.95
N PHE A 154 -2.65 22.05 -1.92
CA PHE A 154 -2.39 21.47 -3.23
C PHE A 154 -1.48 22.40 -4.04
N THR A 155 -0.32 21.91 -4.45
CA THR A 155 0.69 22.70 -5.17
C THR A 155 0.65 22.45 -6.68
N LYS A 156 0.12 21.31 -7.10
CA LYS A 156 0.00 20.94 -8.51
C LYS A 156 -1.12 19.94 -8.75
N HIS A 157 -1.69 20.02 -9.94
CA HIS A 157 -2.43 18.92 -10.53
C HIS A 157 -2.15 18.83 -12.03
N ASP A 158 -2.37 17.66 -12.61
CA ASP A 158 -2.33 17.43 -14.06
C ASP A 158 -3.26 16.28 -14.44
N THR A 159 -3.58 16.16 -15.73
CA THR A 159 -4.46 15.11 -16.25
C THR A 159 -3.64 13.95 -16.80
N LEU A 160 -3.91 12.74 -16.33
CA LEU A 160 -3.29 11.51 -16.82
C LEU A 160 -3.72 11.29 -18.29
N PRO A 161 -2.81 10.87 -19.18
CA PRO A 161 -3.12 10.65 -20.59
C PRO A 161 -3.87 9.32 -20.80
N THR A 162 -5.12 9.25 -20.34
CA THR A 162 -5.91 8.01 -20.25
C THR A 162 -7.15 8.01 -21.14
N ALA A 163 -7.08 8.69 -22.29
CA ALA A 163 -8.18 8.90 -23.24
C ALA A 163 -9.02 7.66 -23.63
N ALA A 164 -8.55 6.45 -23.33
CA ALA A 164 -9.28 5.20 -23.55
C ALA A 164 -10.29 4.83 -22.43
N PHE A 165 -10.24 5.45 -21.25
CA PHE A 165 -11.07 5.08 -20.10
C PHE A 165 -11.58 6.32 -19.35
N SER A 166 -12.88 6.36 -19.08
CA SER A 166 -13.54 7.44 -18.32
C SER A 166 -13.43 7.30 -16.80
N TYR A 167 -12.67 6.32 -16.30
CA TYR A 167 -12.52 6.02 -14.88
C TYR A 167 -11.25 5.20 -14.65
N ILE A 168 -10.44 5.62 -13.68
CA ILE A 168 -9.32 4.86 -13.10
C ILE A 168 -9.58 4.76 -11.60
N GLY A 169 -9.49 3.54 -11.08
CA GLY A 169 -9.58 3.23 -9.65
C GLY A 169 -9.19 1.79 -9.42
N TYR A 170 -8.75 1.44 -8.21
CA TYR A 170 -8.20 0.11 -7.90
C TYR A 170 -7.04 -0.26 -8.85
N HIS A 171 -6.20 0.74 -9.09
CA HIS A 171 -5.03 0.70 -9.96
C HIS A 171 -3.78 0.36 -9.15
N CYS A 172 -2.72 -0.10 -9.80
CA CYS A 172 -1.40 -0.12 -9.17
C CYS A 172 -0.76 1.26 -9.32
N PHE A 173 -0.37 1.85 -8.20
CA PHE A 173 0.45 3.05 -8.14
C PHE A 173 1.64 2.81 -7.22
N VAL A 174 2.86 2.99 -7.73
CA VAL A 174 4.11 2.80 -6.96
C VAL A 174 5.14 3.87 -7.30
N SER A 175 5.96 4.23 -6.31
CA SER A 175 7.18 5.00 -6.53
C SER A 175 8.30 4.10 -7.09
N ARG A 176 9.09 4.62 -8.03
CA ARG A 176 10.35 3.99 -8.49
C ARG A 176 11.52 4.29 -7.56
N THR A 177 11.53 5.47 -6.96
CA THR A 177 12.62 5.89 -6.07
C THR A 177 12.40 5.34 -4.67
N GLU A 178 13.43 4.68 -4.13
CA GLU A 178 13.49 4.37 -2.70
C GLU A 178 13.84 5.64 -1.96
N ASN A 179 12.86 6.25 -1.29
CA ASN A 179 13.10 7.41 -0.41
C ASN A 179 13.84 7.00 0.90
N GLY A 180 14.84 6.13 0.81
CA GLY A 180 15.56 5.57 1.96
C GLY A 180 16.88 4.89 1.64
N GLN A 181 17.37 4.92 0.39
CA GLN A 181 18.77 4.55 0.16
C GLN A 181 19.65 5.62 0.79
N GLY A 182 20.43 5.23 1.78
CA GLY A 182 21.63 5.94 2.27
C GLY A 182 22.71 6.02 1.20
N GLN A 183 22.35 6.48 -0.01
CA GLN A 183 23.28 7.22 -0.83
C GLN A 183 23.48 8.54 -0.09
N GLU A 184 24.66 8.68 0.52
CA GLU A 184 25.27 10.00 0.67
C GLU A 184 24.91 10.82 -0.56
N MET A 185 24.32 11.98 -0.29
CA MET A 185 23.89 12.96 -1.27
C MET A 185 24.99 13.21 -2.33
N MET A 186 24.99 12.43 -3.41
CA MET A 186 25.28 13.01 -4.70
C MET A 186 24.03 13.81 -5.04
N LYS A 187 23.99 15.05 -4.52
CA LYS A 187 23.12 16.13 -4.99
C LYS A 187 23.32 16.26 -6.49
N THR A 188 22.61 15.48 -7.28
CA THR A 188 22.18 15.96 -8.57
C THR A 188 21.01 16.88 -8.24
N ASN A 189 21.16 18.16 -8.56
CA ASN A 189 20.30 19.28 -8.14
C ASN A 189 18.89 19.24 -8.76
N LYS A 190 18.21 18.09 -8.78
CA LYS A 190 16.85 17.96 -9.30
C LYS A 190 16.01 17.06 -8.41
N GLN A 191 14.98 17.62 -7.78
CA GLN A 191 13.95 16.88 -7.05
C GLN A 191 12.96 16.27 -8.06
N THR A 192 13.38 15.19 -8.73
CA THR A 192 12.54 14.47 -9.68
C THR A 192 12.02 13.17 -9.07
N TYR A 193 10.71 13.04 -8.98
CA TYR A 193 10.01 11.86 -8.50
C TYR A 193 9.55 11.02 -9.67
N GLN A 194 9.82 9.73 -9.62
CA GLN A 194 9.40 8.80 -10.66
C GLN A 194 8.41 7.80 -10.08
N MET A 195 7.27 7.64 -10.74
CA MET A 195 6.17 6.77 -10.32
C MET A 195 5.72 5.92 -11.51
N LEU A 196 5.06 4.80 -11.21
CA LEU A 196 4.47 3.91 -12.19
C LEU A 196 3.00 3.72 -11.86
N LEU A 197 2.16 3.76 -12.90
CA LEU A 197 0.74 3.47 -12.82
C LEU A 197 0.40 2.34 -13.79
N PHE A 198 -0.31 1.33 -13.30
CA PHE A 198 -0.92 0.28 -14.11
C PHE A 198 -2.41 0.18 -13.82
N TYR A 199 -3.23 0.13 -14.86
CA TYR A 199 -4.67 -0.05 -14.76
C TYR A 199 -5.21 -0.64 -16.07
N LYS A 200 -5.70 -1.89 -16.06
CA LYS A 200 -6.12 -2.58 -17.28
C LYS A 200 -5.03 -2.48 -18.36
N LYS A 201 -5.36 -1.93 -19.54
CA LYS A 201 -4.44 -1.71 -20.67
C LYS A 201 -3.53 -0.49 -20.53
N ILE A 202 -3.73 0.31 -19.49
CA ILE A 202 -2.94 1.52 -19.23
C ILE A 202 -1.72 1.13 -18.41
N GLY A 203 -0.54 1.43 -18.95
CA GLY A 203 0.70 1.51 -18.22
C GLY A 203 1.30 2.90 -18.41
N LEU A 204 1.69 3.57 -17.34
CA LEU A 204 2.29 4.90 -17.37
C LEU A 204 3.53 4.95 -16.48
N SER A 205 4.61 5.52 -17.00
CA SER A 205 5.71 6.08 -16.21
C SER A 205 5.46 7.57 -16.05
N ILE A 206 5.36 8.01 -14.81
CA ILE A 206 5.06 9.39 -14.43
C ILE A 206 6.31 9.98 -13.81
N GLU A 207 6.76 11.11 -14.32
CA GLU A 207 7.86 11.88 -13.75
C GLU A 207 7.32 13.22 -13.27
N TYR A 208 7.65 13.60 -12.04
CA TYR A 208 7.32 14.89 -11.46
C TYR A 208 8.61 15.62 -11.09
N ASP A 209 8.88 16.74 -11.75
CA ASP A 209 9.98 17.64 -11.43
C ASP A 209 9.43 18.71 -10.48
N GLU A 210 9.79 18.61 -9.19
CA GLU A 210 9.32 19.51 -8.14
C GLU A 210 9.86 20.93 -8.31
N ASP A 211 11.12 21.07 -8.74
CA ASP A 211 11.78 22.37 -8.97
C ASP A 211 11.07 23.17 -10.07
N ASN A 212 10.65 22.49 -11.14
CA ASN A 212 9.94 23.10 -12.26
C ASN A 212 8.40 23.02 -12.12
N ASN A 213 7.90 22.29 -11.13
CA ASN A 213 6.49 21.99 -10.92
C ASN A 213 5.79 21.43 -12.19
N THR A 214 6.42 20.45 -12.84
CA THR A 214 5.94 19.86 -14.11
C THR A 214 5.84 18.34 -14.05
N PHE A 215 4.77 17.80 -14.66
CA PHE A 215 4.63 16.38 -14.92
C PHE A 215 5.07 16.01 -16.33
N GLN A 216 5.64 14.81 -16.48
CA GLN A 216 5.86 14.14 -17.75
C GLN A 216 5.31 12.72 -17.70
N PHE A 217 4.69 12.30 -18.79
CA PHE A 217 4.02 11.01 -18.88
C PHE A 217 4.56 10.20 -20.06
N HIS A 218 4.94 8.96 -19.80
CA HIS A 218 5.42 8.04 -20.81
C HIS A 218 4.60 6.75 -20.77
N GLN A 219 4.08 6.32 -21.91
CA GLN A 219 3.28 5.10 -21.99
C GLN A 219 4.17 3.86 -21.85
N LEU A 220 3.71 2.91 -21.04
CA LEU A 220 4.31 1.59 -20.87
C LEU A 220 3.40 0.52 -21.48
N LEU A 221 4.02 -0.53 -21.98
CA LEU A 221 3.29 -1.69 -22.48
C LEU A 221 2.81 -2.54 -21.30
N VAL A 222 1.54 -2.94 -21.37
CA VAL A 222 0.93 -3.92 -20.47
C VAL A 222 0.73 -5.21 -21.24
N CYS A 223 1.14 -6.35 -20.68
CA CYS A 223 0.93 -7.62 -21.36
C CYS A 223 -0.56 -8.04 -21.34
N ASP A 224 -0.99 -8.77 -22.37
CA ASP A 224 -2.39 -9.16 -22.55
C ASP A 224 -2.94 -10.00 -21.38
N ASP A 225 -2.09 -10.78 -20.72
CA ASP A 225 -2.47 -11.64 -19.59
C ASP A 225 -3.07 -10.85 -18.41
N ILE A 226 -2.52 -9.66 -18.10
CA ILE A 226 -3.00 -8.81 -17.00
C ILE A 226 -3.91 -7.68 -17.47
N ALA A 227 -3.86 -7.33 -18.77
CA ALA A 227 -4.48 -6.14 -19.34
C ALA A 227 -6.01 -6.02 -19.15
N GLN A 228 -6.72 -7.12 -18.90
CA GLN A 228 -8.17 -7.11 -18.64
C GLN A 228 -8.52 -6.92 -17.16
N PHE A 229 -7.55 -7.11 -16.25
CA PHE A 229 -7.80 -7.15 -14.81
C PHE A 229 -7.48 -5.81 -14.13
N TYR A 230 -8.17 -5.57 -13.03
CA TYR A 230 -7.95 -4.52 -12.03
C TYR A 230 -8.36 -5.10 -10.66
N TYR A 231 -8.31 -4.34 -9.56
CA TYR A 231 -8.49 -4.90 -8.20
C TYR A 231 -7.51 -6.02 -7.85
N TYR A 232 -6.33 -6.04 -8.45
CA TYR A 232 -5.27 -6.95 -8.00
C TYR A 232 -4.64 -6.39 -6.72
N ALA A 233 -4.16 -7.28 -5.86
CA ALA A 233 -3.19 -6.88 -4.86
C ALA A 233 -1.84 -6.67 -5.54
N TYR A 234 -1.03 -5.73 -5.06
CA TYR A 234 0.32 -5.54 -5.59
C TYR A 234 1.32 -5.13 -4.51
N VAL A 235 2.58 -5.45 -4.74
CA VAL A 235 3.70 -5.01 -3.89
C VAL A 235 4.93 -4.79 -4.75
N ARG A 236 5.63 -3.68 -4.50
CA ARG A 236 6.92 -3.37 -5.13
C ARG A 236 8.04 -3.81 -4.21
N ILE A 237 8.99 -4.57 -4.73
CA ILE A 237 10.19 -5.06 -4.05
C ILE A 237 11.36 -4.79 -4.97
N ASN A 238 12.23 -3.85 -4.59
CA ASN A 238 13.31 -3.36 -5.46
C ASN A 238 12.76 -2.99 -6.85
N ASP A 239 13.46 -3.34 -7.93
CA ASP A 239 13.02 -3.03 -9.29
C ASP A 239 11.96 -3.98 -9.86
N VAL A 240 11.16 -4.60 -8.99
CA VAL A 240 10.12 -5.56 -9.38
C VAL A 240 8.80 -5.21 -8.70
N ILE A 241 7.71 -5.29 -9.47
CA ILE A 241 6.34 -5.22 -8.94
C ILE A 241 5.70 -6.58 -9.12
N PHE A 242 5.16 -7.14 -8.04
CA PHE A 242 4.32 -8.33 -8.08
C PHE A 242 2.85 -7.93 -7.99
N PHE A 243 2.02 -8.60 -8.79
CA PHE A 243 0.58 -8.45 -8.86
C PHE A 243 -0.06 -9.80 -8.57
N PHE A 244 -1.10 -9.83 -7.73
CA PHE A 244 -1.76 -11.04 -7.29
C PHE A 244 -3.25 -10.96 -7.60
N GLY A 245 -3.73 -11.90 -8.41
CA GLY A 245 -5.15 -12.04 -8.72
C GLY A 245 -5.71 -10.91 -9.60
N GLY A 246 -6.91 -10.45 -9.28
CA GLY A 246 -7.62 -9.37 -10.00
C GLY A 246 -8.92 -9.83 -10.66
N TRP A 247 -9.80 -8.86 -10.93
CA TRP A 247 -11.13 -9.07 -11.53
C TRP A 247 -11.27 -8.28 -12.82
N ASN A 248 -11.99 -8.83 -13.80
CA ASN A 248 -12.19 -8.21 -15.11
C ASN A 248 -13.36 -7.22 -15.18
N GLY A 249 -14.08 -7.01 -14.08
CA GLY A 249 -15.18 -6.03 -14.00
C GLY A 249 -16.48 -6.51 -14.64
N MET A 250 -16.57 -7.79 -15.02
CA MET A 250 -17.75 -8.37 -15.65
C MET A 250 -18.52 -9.25 -14.66
N TYR A 251 -19.83 -9.38 -14.90
CA TYR A 251 -20.74 -10.25 -14.17
C TYR A 251 -21.29 -11.37 -15.08
N GLY A 252 -21.81 -12.44 -14.48
CA GLY A 252 -22.41 -13.56 -15.21
C GLY A 252 -21.36 -14.46 -15.87
N THR A 253 -21.65 -14.97 -17.07
CA THR A 253 -20.79 -15.94 -17.77
C THR A 253 -19.42 -15.39 -18.17
N ASN A 254 -19.29 -14.07 -18.25
CA ASN A 254 -18.05 -13.39 -18.62
C ASN A 254 -17.25 -12.93 -17.39
N ALA A 255 -17.75 -13.15 -16.17
CA ALA A 255 -17.03 -12.81 -14.95
C ALA A 255 -15.77 -13.68 -14.83
N ASN A 256 -14.63 -13.03 -14.66
CA ASN A 256 -13.36 -13.72 -14.49
C ASN A 256 -12.57 -13.10 -13.34
N VAL A 257 -12.19 -13.95 -12.39
CA VAL A 257 -11.26 -13.61 -11.30
C VAL A 257 -10.00 -14.41 -11.50
N SER A 258 -8.86 -13.72 -11.57
CA SER A 258 -7.56 -14.32 -11.76
C SER A 258 -7.06 -14.98 -10.48
N LYS A 259 -6.34 -16.09 -10.65
CA LYS A 259 -5.49 -16.69 -9.61
C LYS A 259 -4.01 -16.71 -10.02
N SER A 260 -3.66 -15.93 -11.04
CA SER A 260 -2.28 -15.78 -11.51
C SER A 260 -1.53 -14.76 -10.67
N VAL A 261 -0.21 -14.88 -10.68
CA VAL A 261 0.70 -13.86 -10.17
C VAL A 261 1.47 -13.30 -11.35
N HIS A 262 1.48 -11.98 -11.50
CA HIS A 262 2.24 -11.31 -12.55
C HIS A 262 3.41 -10.56 -11.92
N LYS A 263 4.50 -10.49 -12.64
CA LYS A 263 5.72 -9.79 -12.26
C LYS A 263 6.04 -8.78 -13.36
N TYR A 264 6.26 -7.54 -12.97
CA TYR A 264 6.80 -6.51 -13.84
C TYR A 264 8.19 -6.12 -13.38
N SER A 265 9.19 -6.28 -14.25
CA SER A 265 10.56 -5.81 -14.04
C SER A 265 10.66 -4.37 -14.54
N ILE A 266 10.92 -3.43 -13.61
CA ILE A 266 11.01 -2.00 -13.87
C ILE A 266 12.23 -1.70 -14.76
N ARG A 267 13.38 -2.32 -14.48
CA ARG A 267 14.62 -2.12 -15.26
C ARG A 267 14.52 -2.65 -16.68
N GLU A 268 13.89 -3.80 -16.85
CA GLU A 268 13.80 -4.48 -18.14
C GLU A 268 12.54 -4.06 -18.92
N ASN A 269 11.63 -3.29 -18.31
CA ASN A 269 10.30 -2.99 -18.83
C ASN A 269 9.58 -4.26 -19.33
N LYS A 270 9.62 -5.32 -18.51
CA LYS A 270 9.24 -6.67 -18.94
C LYS A 270 8.26 -7.32 -17.98
N TRP A 271 7.22 -7.92 -18.55
CA TRP A 271 6.25 -8.72 -17.84
C TRP A 271 6.62 -10.21 -17.85
N THR A 272 6.36 -10.88 -16.73
CA THR A 272 6.40 -12.33 -16.57
C THR A 272 5.13 -12.78 -15.85
N THR A 273 4.50 -13.85 -16.32
CA THR A 273 3.26 -14.40 -15.74
C THR A 273 3.54 -15.77 -15.11
N PHE A 274 3.12 -15.93 -13.86
CA PHE A 274 3.06 -17.21 -13.14
C PHE A 274 1.60 -17.65 -13.04
N GLN A 275 1.19 -18.56 -13.93
CA GLN A 275 -0.19 -19.01 -13.99
C GLN A 275 -0.54 -19.92 -12.80
N ASN A 276 -1.76 -19.79 -12.28
CA ASN A 276 -2.33 -20.67 -11.25
C ASN A 276 -1.54 -20.74 -9.93
N MET A 277 -0.85 -19.66 -9.57
CA MET A 277 0.03 -19.64 -8.40
C MET A 277 -0.75 -19.37 -7.10
N LEU A 278 -1.81 -18.57 -7.13
CA LEU A 278 -2.69 -18.40 -5.96
C LEU A 278 -3.53 -19.66 -5.74
N PRO A 279 -3.76 -20.08 -4.47
CA PRO A 279 -4.57 -21.26 -4.16
C PRO A 279 -6.01 -21.18 -4.68
N SER A 280 -6.57 -19.97 -4.73
CA SER A 280 -7.91 -19.69 -5.26
C SER A 280 -7.95 -18.34 -5.98
N PRO A 281 -8.90 -18.12 -6.91
CA PRO A 281 -9.18 -16.81 -7.48
C PRO A 281 -9.47 -15.79 -6.38
N LEU A 282 -8.82 -14.63 -6.47
CA LEU A 282 -8.90 -13.58 -5.46
C LEU A 282 -8.75 -12.22 -6.12
N TYR A 283 -9.55 -11.25 -5.68
CA TYR A 283 -9.41 -9.84 -6.05
C TYR A 283 -9.78 -8.95 -4.86
N ASP A 284 -9.46 -7.67 -4.95
CA ASP A 284 -9.72 -6.66 -3.91
C ASP A 284 -9.08 -7.01 -2.54
N CYS A 285 -8.02 -7.80 -2.58
CA CYS A 285 -7.13 -8.08 -1.47
C CYS A 285 -5.98 -7.07 -1.46
N ILE A 286 -5.19 -7.09 -0.37
CA ILE A 286 -3.96 -6.31 -0.28
C ILE A 286 -2.73 -7.22 -0.21
N ALA A 287 -1.63 -6.80 -0.82
CA ALA A 287 -0.33 -7.42 -0.65
C ALA A 287 0.60 -6.45 0.08
N ILE A 288 1.30 -6.95 1.11
CA ILE A 288 2.25 -6.15 1.88
C ILE A 288 3.50 -6.98 2.17
N LEU A 289 4.67 -6.37 1.97
CA LEU A 289 5.94 -6.98 2.33
C LEU A 289 6.16 -6.79 3.84
N SER A 290 6.43 -7.88 4.55
CA SER A 290 6.88 -7.80 5.92
C SER A 290 8.29 -7.22 5.97
N GLU A 291 8.49 -6.25 6.87
CA GLU A 291 9.75 -5.55 7.07
C GLU A 291 10.86 -6.54 7.47
N GLU A 292 10.59 -7.49 8.36
CA GLU A 292 11.65 -8.31 9.00
C GLU A 292 11.81 -9.72 8.43
N ASP A 293 10.76 -10.31 7.84
CA ASP A 293 10.74 -11.75 7.54
C ASP A 293 10.80 -12.10 6.05
N ASN A 294 10.86 -11.11 5.15
CA ASN A 294 10.90 -11.29 3.69
C ASN A 294 9.72 -12.13 3.13
N HIS A 295 8.56 -12.10 3.80
CA HIS A 295 7.33 -12.65 3.26
C HIS A 295 6.43 -11.54 2.72
N ILE A 296 5.76 -11.84 1.62
CA ILE A 296 4.63 -11.08 1.13
C ILE A 296 3.39 -11.67 1.77
N HIS A 297 2.67 -10.86 2.53
CA HIS A 297 1.37 -11.19 3.10
C HIS A 297 0.26 -10.76 2.15
N ILE A 298 -0.68 -11.66 1.88
CA ILE A 298 -1.90 -11.39 1.12
C ILE A 298 -3.08 -11.50 2.09
N ILE A 299 -3.82 -10.40 2.23
CA ILE A 299 -4.83 -10.22 3.27
C ILE A 299 -6.17 -9.80 2.65
N GLY A 300 -7.26 -10.44 3.10
CA GLY A 300 -8.63 -10.15 2.69
C GLY A 300 -8.94 -10.50 1.23
N GLY A 301 -9.87 -9.75 0.66
CA GLY A 301 -10.33 -9.86 -0.72
C GLY A 301 -11.69 -10.52 -0.87
N GLN A 302 -12.06 -10.74 -2.11
CA GLN A 302 -13.30 -11.40 -2.53
C GLN A 302 -12.98 -12.57 -3.47
N ASN A 303 -13.78 -13.63 -3.36
CA ASN A 303 -13.67 -14.81 -4.23
C ASN A 303 -14.44 -14.62 -5.55
N TYR A 304 -14.43 -15.63 -6.43
CA TYR A 304 -15.15 -15.60 -7.71
C TYR A 304 -16.69 -15.47 -7.60
N LYS A 305 -17.26 -15.68 -6.41
CA LYS A 305 -18.68 -15.49 -6.12
C LYS A 305 -18.99 -14.10 -5.57
N HIS A 306 -18.00 -13.21 -5.51
CA HIS A 306 -18.09 -11.88 -4.89
C HIS A 306 -18.34 -11.93 -3.37
N GLU A 307 -17.98 -13.04 -2.72
CA GLU A 307 -18.07 -13.17 -1.27
C GLU A 307 -16.73 -12.72 -0.65
N SER A 308 -16.79 -11.85 0.36
CA SER A 308 -15.62 -11.45 1.12
C SER A 308 -15.05 -12.64 1.89
N VAL A 309 -13.73 -12.82 1.84
CA VAL A 309 -13.04 -13.96 2.45
C VAL A 309 -12.11 -13.52 3.59
N PRO A 310 -11.96 -14.29 4.67
CA PRO A 310 -11.06 -13.97 5.78
C PRO A 310 -9.61 -14.39 5.48
N THR A 311 -9.20 -14.30 4.21
CA THR A 311 -7.92 -14.80 3.71
C THR A 311 -6.76 -14.07 4.40
N HIS A 312 -5.84 -14.82 4.97
CA HIS A 312 -4.51 -14.36 5.28
C HIS A 312 -3.53 -15.47 4.93
N MET A 313 -2.74 -15.24 3.90
CA MET A 313 -1.70 -16.17 3.47
C MET A 313 -0.40 -15.41 3.24
N LYS A 314 0.71 -16.13 3.24
CA LYS A 314 2.02 -15.54 2.94
C LYS A 314 2.81 -16.39 1.99
N ILE A 315 3.74 -15.75 1.28
CA ILE A 315 4.72 -16.39 0.41
C ILE A 315 6.08 -15.76 0.65
N LYS A 316 7.14 -16.58 0.63
CA LYS A 316 8.52 -16.06 0.69
C LYS A 316 8.88 -15.43 -0.65
N VAL A 317 9.48 -14.25 -0.62
CA VAL A 317 9.90 -13.52 -1.84
C VAL A 317 10.76 -14.41 -2.77
N ARG A 318 11.63 -15.23 -2.20
CA ARG A 318 12.52 -16.14 -2.96
C ARG A 318 11.78 -17.17 -3.82
N GLU A 319 10.55 -17.52 -3.47
CA GLU A 319 9.76 -18.50 -4.24
C GLU A 319 9.16 -17.86 -5.50
N LEU A 320 9.09 -16.52 -5.54
CA LEU A 320 8.69 -15.74 -6.72
C LEU A 320 9.89 -15.33 -7.57
N ASP A 321 10.99 -14.96 -6.91
CA ASP A 321 12.25 -14.61 -7.57
C ASP A 321 13.44 -14.81 -6.64
N HIS A 322 14.27 -15.82 -6.93
CA HIS A 322 15.47 -16.12 -6.15
C HIS A 322 16.49 -14.98 -6.14
N LEU A 323 16.54 -14.14 -7.19
CA LEU A 323 17.54 -13.07 -7.31
C LEU A 323 17.25 -11.90 -6.37
N LEU A 324 15.97 -11.66 -6.05
CA LEU A 324 15.58 -10.61 -5.09
C LEU A 324 16.15 -10.87 -3.70
N LEU A 325 16.23 -12.14 -3.28
CA LEU A 325 16.79 -12.52 -1.98
C LEU A 325 18.30 -12.22 -1.90
N VAL A 326 19.05 -12.50 -2.97
CA VAL A 326 20.49 -12.21 -3.02
C VAL A 326 20.74 -10.70 -2.91
N MET A 327 19.92 -9.89 -3.58
CA MET A 327 19.98 -8.43 -3.45
C MET A 327 19.64 -7.96 -2.04
N ILE A 328 18.58 -8.52 -1.43
CA ILE A 328 18.19 -8.19 -0.04
C ILE A 328 19.33 -8.53 0.95
N TYR A 329 19.94 -9.72 0.86
CA TYR A 329 21.06 -10.08 1.73
C TYR A 329 22.31 -9.23 1.49
N LEU A 330 22.64 -8.91 0.24
CA LEU A 330 23.77 -8.00 -0.06
C LEU A 330 23.52 -6.60 0.50
N LEU A 331 22.27 -6.12 0.50
CA LEU A 331 21.88 -4.86 1.12
C LEU A 331 22.01 -4.91 2.65
N PHE A 332 21.53 -5.97 3.30
CA PHE A 332 21.65 -6.13 4.77
C PHE A 332 23.09 -6.29 5.26
N ILE A 333 23.99 -6.87 4.47
CA ILE A 333 25.42 -6.97 4.81
C ILE A 333 26.10 -5.59 4.75
N TYR A 334 25.61 -4.67 3.90
CA TYR A 334 26.17 -3.33 3.74
C TYR A 334 25.51 -2.26 4.63
N PHE A 335 24.28 -2.49 5.10
CA PHE A 335 23.50 -1.52 5.86
C PHE A 335 22.89 -2.17 7.09
N ASP A 336 23.65 -2.16 8.19
CA ASP A 336 23.05 -2.15 9.52
C ASP A 336 22.46 -0.75 9.70
N GLU A 337 21.14 -0.68 9.89
CA GLU A 337 20.27 0.51 9.99
C GLU A 337 19.44 0.94 8.75
N THR A 338 18.12 0.85 8.95
CA THR A 338 16.96 1.50 8.28
C THR A 338 16.21 0.75 7.15
N GLN A 339 14.94 0.43 7.41
CA GLN A 339 13.93 -0.09 6.47
C GLN A 339 12.84 0.99 6.22
N ILE A 340 12.68 1.49 4.99
CA ILE A 340 11.78 1.12 3.85
C ILE A 340 10.37 1.74 3.92
N ASN A 341 10.00 2.36 2.78
CA ASN A 341 8.82 3.20 2.51
C ASN A 341 7.88 2.56 1.49
N ILE A 342 6.57 2.87 1.60
CA ILE A 342 5.58 2.69 0.54
C ILE A 342 4.61 3.90 0.55
N ILE A 343 4.34 4.46 -0.65
CA ILE A 343 3.21 5.33 -0.98
C ILE A 343 2.27 4.50 -1.87
N ILE A 344 1.03 4.26 -1.44
CA ILE A 344 -0.03 3.61 -2.24
C ILE A 344 -1.34 4.36 -2.00
N CYS A 345 -1.93 4.90 -3.07
CA CYS A 345 -3.36 5.25 -3.12
C CYS A 345 -4.06 4.23 -4.03
N ASN A 346 -5.15 3.61 -3.56
CA ASN A 346 -5.98 2.66 -4.31
C ASN A 346 -7.26 3.30 -4.83
#